data_AF-A0A4P6Q2D7-F1
#
_entry.id   AF-A0A4P6Q2D7-F1
#
_cell.length_a   1.000
_cell.length_b   1.000
_cell.length_c   1.000
_cell.angle_alpha   90.00
_cell.angle_beta   90.00
_cell.angle_gamma   90.00
#
_symmetry.space_group_name_H-M   'P 1'
#
loop_
_entity.id
_entity.type
_entity.pdbx_description
1 polymer ?
#
loop_
_entity_poly.entity_id
_entity_poly.type
_entity_poly.pdbx_seq_one_letter_code
_entity_poly.pdbx_strand_id
1 'polypeptide(L)'
;MSGTSGTARSRTAAATAAAAGAALVLLASGCGLGGSGGSGAVPSPDSTYSNVVAAAEPAPPADGLTTVEVQGIKIGAPKNWSIDKTGGQLCMRPPGQGTCGYGAVQVIPHVAENDPNKWPKTQFDSADGWASDPSVCRSLGTAAAGDVPVTGAEKLEVENAQGLTTHADGLKSHHREWKVSCQNGDTFEVRLWFLPQSDIAVYVWSVDAQYSALYDKIAKSMNTDGYERD
;
A
#
# COMPACT_ATOMS: atom_id res chain seq x y z
N MET A 1 5.10 56.87 -41.48
CA MET A 1 6.37 56.37 -42.04
C MET A 1 6.59 54.99 -41.43
N SER A 2 6.14 53.94 -42.11
CA SER A 2 6.97 53.04 -42.96
C SER A 2 7.71 52.01 -42.08
N GLY A 3 7.22 50.77 -41.96
CA GLY A 3 7.76 49.59 -42.65
C GLY A 3 8.75 48.86 -41.72
N THR A 4 8.93 47.53 -41.64
CA THR A 4 8.74 46.46 -42.62
C THR A 4 8.79 45.10 -41.90
N SER A 5 8.08 44.15 -42.49
CA SER A 5 7.95 42.71 -42.22
C SER A 5 9.26 41.90 -42.23
N GLY A 6 9.22 40.70 -41.64
CA GLY A 6 10.26 39.68 -41.78
C GLY A 6 9.76 38.27 -41.46
N THR A 7 9.14 37.64 -42.45
CA THR A 7 8.70 36.23 -42.48
C THR A 7 9.89 35.28 -42.66
N ALA A 8 9.88 34.10 -42.01
CA ALA A 8 10.66 32.95 -42.47
C ALA A 8 9.79 31.68 -42.48
N ARG A 9 9.74 31.06 -43.66
CA ARG A 9 8.96 29.88 -44.06
C ARG A 9 9.76 28.59 -43.86
N SER A 10 9.03 27.54 -43.46
CA SER A 10 8.97 26.19 -44.05
C SER A 10 10.24 25.34 -44.21
N ARG A 11 10.16 24.09 -43.72
CA ARG A 11 10.53 22.90 -44.49
C ARG A 11 9.55 21.73 -44.23
N THR A 12 9.33 20.99 -45.30
CA THR A 12 8.32 19.97 -45.62
C THR A 12 8.91 18.55 -45.54
N ALA A 13 8.02 17.56 -45.74
CA ALA A 13 8.21 16.16 -46.18
C ALA A 13 8.47 15.12 -45.04
N ALA A 14 7.65 14.08 -44.81
CA ALA A 14 7.03 13.02 -45.63
C ALA A 14 7.95 11.81 -45.89
N ALA A 15 7.54 10.62 -45.40
CA ALA A 15 7.84 9.25 -45.87
C ALA A 15 7.09 8.26 -44.95
N THR A 16 6.03 7.52 -45.33
CA THR A 16 5.86 6.34 -46.22
C THR A 16 6.43 4.99 -45.71
N ALA A 17 5.51 4.01 -45.60
CA ALA A 17 5.63 2.56 -45.86
C ALA A 17 6.42 1.70 -44.82
N ALA A 18 6.18 0.40 -44.59
CA ALA A 18 5.43 -0.66 -45.27
C ALA A 18 5.26 -1.93 -44.37
N ALA A 19 4.37 -2.84 -44.80
CA ALA A 19 4.44 -4.33 -44.78
C ALA A 19 4.67 -5.10 -43.44
N ALA A 20 3.77 -5.96 -42.98
CA ALA A 20 3.35 -7.30 -43.47
C ALA A 20 4.32 -8.46 -43.16
N GLY A 21 3.84 -9.49 -42.43
CA GLY A 21 4.50 -10.78 -42.20
C GLY A 21 3.80 -11.57 -41.08
N ALA A 22 2.81 -12.41 -41.37
CA ALA A 22 2.92 -13.85 -41.66
C ALA A 22 3.04 -14.73 -40.40
N ALA A 23 1.98 -15.50 -40.08
CA ALA A 23 2.10 -16.73 -39.29
C ALA A 23 0.85 -17.62 -39.49
N LEU A 24 0.95 -18.55 -40.45
CA LEU A 24 0.09 -19.74 -40.52
C LEU A 24 0.99 -20.91 -40.94
N VAL A 25 1.36 -21.77 -39.99
CA VAL A 25 1.67 -23.17 -40.26
C VAL A 25 1.17 -24.01 -39.08
N LEU A 26 0.04 -24.67 -39.29
CA LEU A 26 -0.39 -25.84 -38.54
C LEU A 26 0.44 -27.04 -39.02
N LEU A 27 1.16 -27.70 -38.11
CA LEU A 27 1.65 -29.06 -38.34
C LEU A 27 1.09 -29.97 -37.25
N ALA A 28 0.26 -30.89 -37.74
CA ALA A 28 -0.25 -32.03 -37.00
C ALA A 28 0.78 -33.18 -36.99
N SER A 29 0.49 -34.13 -36.10
CA SER A 29 0.84 -35.56 -36.11
C SER A 29 2.14 -35.99 -35.41
N GLY A 30 1.96 -36.96 -34.50
CA GLY A 30 3.05 -37.72 -33.88
C GLY A 30 2.64 -38.51 -32.64
N CYS A 31 1.67 -39.43 -32.74
CA CYS A 31 1.60 -40.55 -31.80
C CYS A 31 2.70 -41.55 -32.18
N GLY A 32 3.65 -41.78 -31.29
CA GLY A 32 4.72 -42.77 -31.45
C GLY A 32 5.09 -43.36 -30.09
N LEU A 33 4.69 -44.61 -29.88
CA LEU A 33 5.07 -45.47 -28.75
C LEU A 33 6.58 -45.75 -28.75
N GLY A 34 7.18 -45.78 -27.55
CA GLY A 34 8.22 -46.77 -27.24
C GLY A 34 9.47 -46.25 -26.50
N GLY A 35 9.64 -46.69 -25.24
CA GLY A 35 10.96 -47.11 -24.75
C GLY A 35 11.58 -46.35 -23.57
N SER A 36 11.30 -46.85 -22.36
CA SER A 36 12.23 -47.05 -21.23
C SER A 36 13.03 -45.89 -20.64
N GLY A 37 12.70 -45.59 -19.37
CA GLY A 37 13.70 -45.48 -18.31
C GLY A 37 14.12 -44.07 -17.91
N GLY A 38 13.72 -43.66 -16.71
CA GLY A 38 14.24 -42.48 -16.02
C GLY A 38 13.11 -41.64 -15.46
N SER A 39 12.84 -41.81 -14.16
CA SER A 39 11.96 -40.95 -13.37
C SER A 39 12.49 -39.50 -13.39
N GLY A 40 12.13 -38.76 -14.42
CA GLY A 40 12.29 -37.31 -14.50
C GLY A 40 11.01 -36.67 -14.00
N ALA A 41 10.81 -36.65 -12.69
CA ALA A 41 9.83 -35.75 -12.11
C ALA A 41 10.21 -34.33 -12.54
N VAL A 42 9.32 -33.69 -13.30
CA VAL A 42 9.33 -32.24 -13.52
C VAL A 42 9.48 -31.58 -12.15
N PRO A 43 10.46 -30.67 -11.94
CA PRO A 43 10.53 -29.95 -10.68
C PRO A 43 9.26 -29.12 -10.56
N SER A 44 8.35 -29.51 -9.66
CA SER A 44 7.28 -28.62 -9.20
C SER A 44 7.97 -27.37 -8.62
N PRO A 45 7.48 -26.15 -8.89
CA PRO A 45 8.09 -24.90 -8.40
C PRO A 45 8.09 -24.73 -6.86
N ASP A 46 7.74 -25.77 -6.10
CA ASP A 46 7.54 -25.74 -4.65
C ASP A 46 8.83 -26.00 -3.83
N SER A 47 9.97 -26.26 -4.44
CA SER A 47 11.20 -26.62 -3.70
C SER A 47 12.15 -25.47 -3.37
N THR A 48 11.86 -24.22 -3.76
CA THR A 48 12.77 -23.08 -3.46
C THR A 48 12.29 -22.21 -2.29
N TYR A 49 11.11 -22.47 -1.72
CA TYR A 49 10.58 -21.74 -0.55
C TYR A 49 10.46 -22.68 0.66
N SER A 50 11.55 -23.33 1.04
CA SER A 50 11.66 -24.00 2.34
C SER A 50 12.55 -23.20 3.28
N ASN A 51 12.18 -21.96 3.52
CA ASN A 51 12.39 -21.34 4.83
C ASN A 51 11.01 -21.27 5.47
N VAL A 52 10.70 -22.29 6.26
CA VAL A 52 9.48 -22.42 7.05
C VAL A 52 9.44 -21.27 8.07
N VAL A 53 8.91 -20.13 7.65
CA VAL A 53 8.38 -19.13 8.57
C VAL A 53 7.09 -19.74 9.11
N ALA A 54 6.96 -19.84 10.42
CA ALA A 54 5.73 -20.32 11.04
C ALA A 54 4.55 -19.51 10.48
N ALA A 55 3.53 -20.21 9.97
CA ALA A 55 2.29 -19.56 9.56
C ALA A 55 1.74 -18.77 10.76
N ALA A 56 1.55 -17.47 10.58
CA ALA A 56 0.98 -16.61 11.59
C ALA A 56 -0.42 -17.10 12.00
N GLU A 57 -0.77 -16.90 13.27
CA GLU A 57 -2.08 -17.29 13.80
C GLU A 57 -3.22 -16.61 13.03
N PRO A 58 -4.35 -17.31 12.77
CA PRO A 58 -5.46 -16.75 12.02
C PRO A 58 -6.00 -15.48 12.67
N ALA A 59 -6.35 -14.49 11.84
CA ALA A 59 -6.96 -13.25 12.28
C ALA A 59 -8.25 -13.50 13.10
N PRO A 60 -8.45 -12.83 14.25
CA PRO A 60 -9.63 -13.02 15.06
C PRO A 60 -10.93 -12.53 14.37
N PRO A 61 -12.10 -13.12 14.71
CA PRO A 61 -13.39 -12.75 14.12
C PRO A 61 -13.82 -11.30 14.42
N ALA A 62 -14.75 -10.82 13.60
CA ALA A 62 -15.17 -9.40 13.45
C ALA A 62 -15.73 -8.71 14.70
N ASP A 63 -15.99 -9.46 15.77
CA ASP A 63 -16.65 -9.01 17.01
C ASP A 63 -15.60 -8.74 18.12
N GLY A 64 -14.32 -8.69 17.73
CA GLY A 64 -13.15 -8.78 18.60
C GLY A 64 -12.40 -7.47 18.86
N LEU A 65 -13.00 -6.30 18.57
CA LEU A 65 -12.37 -5.01 18.86
C LEU A 65 -12.67 -4.56 20.29
N THR A 66 -11.64 -4.09 20.99
CA THR A 66 -11.73 -3.36 22.26
C THR A 66 -11.40 -1.90 22.03
N THR A 67 -12.21 -0.99 22.55
CA THR A 67 -11.93 0.44 22.44
C THR A 67 -10.67 0.81 23.22
N VAL A 68 -9.76 1.50 22.53
CA VAL A 68 -8.60 2.17 23.10
C VAL A 68 -8.67 3.65 22.76
N GLU A 69 -7.94 4.47 23.52
CA GLU A 69 -7.97 5.92 23.37
C GLU A 69 -6.56 6.51 23.31
N VAL A 70 -6.34 7.50 22.45
CA VAL A 70 -5.13 8.33 22.39
C VAL A 70 -5.53 9.78 22.14
N GLN A 71 -5.10 10.69 23.02
CA GLN A 71 -5.41 12.13 22.93
C GLN A 71 -6.91 12.43 22.71
N GLY A 72 -7.83 11.67 23.32
CA GLY A 72 -9.28 11.85 23.13
C GLY A 72 -9.86 11.20 21.87
N ILE A 73 -9.04 10.61 21.00
CA ILE A 73 -9.48 9.78 19.86
C ILE A 73 -9.73 8.36 20.36
N LYS A 74 -10.95 7.86 20.19
CA LYS A 74 -11.32 6.48 20.49
C LYS A 74 -11.28 5.65 19.22
N ILE A 75 -10.70 4.45 19.29
CA ILE A 75 -10.62 3.53 18.15
C ILE A 75 -10.63 2.08 18.64
N GLY A 76 -11.15 1.16 17.83
CA GLY A 76 -11.15 -0.26 18.11
C GLY A 76 -9.79 -0.90 17.84
N ALA A 77 -9.23 -1.55 18.86
CA ALA A 77 -8.03 -2.37 18.76
C ALA A 77 -8.40 -3.86 18.83
N PRO A 78 -7.81 -4.75 18.00
CA PRO A 78 -8.03 -6.19 18.14
C PRO A 78 -7.52 -6.69 19.50
N LYS A 79 -8.31 -7.54 20.18
CA LYS A 79 -8.05 -8.00 21.57
C LYS A 79 -6.66 -8.61 21.82
N ASN A 80 -6.06 -9.25 20.82
CA ASN A 80 -4.75 -9.92 20.93
C ASN A 80 -3.60 -9.08 20.37
N TRP A 81 -3.83 -7.82 20.01
CA TRP A 81 -2.78 -6.94 19.52
C TRP A 81 -2.13 -6.19 20.68
N SER A 82 -0.82 -6.00 20.58
CA SER A 82 -0.07 -5.21 21.55
C SER A 82 -0.29 -3.73 21.28
N ILE A 83 -0.46 -2.94 22.34
CA ILE A 83 -0.75 -1.50 22.26
C ILE A 83 0.41 -0.70 22.83
N ASP A 84 0.85 0.32 22.09
CA ASP A 84 1.84 1.31 22.52
C ASP A 84 1.29 2.72 22.26
N LYS A 85 1.54 3.67 23.17
CA LYS A 85 1.06 5.06 23.08
C LYS A 85 2.21 6.09 23.19
N THR A 86 3.43 5.66 22.92
CA THR A 86 4.62 6.51 23.03
C THR A 86 4.56 7.67 22.04
N GLY A 87 4.97 8.86 22.47
CA GLY A 87 5.04 10.04 21.61
C GLY A 87 3.68 10.66 21.22
N GLY A 88 2.60 10.32 21.93
CA GLY A 88 1.27 10.86 21.66
C GLY A 88 0.55 10.21 20.47
N GLN A 89 1.18 9.24 19.81
CA GLN A 89 0.57 8.39 18.79
C GLN A 89 0.22 7.03 19.37
N LEU A 90 -0.77 6.37 18.79
CA LEU A 90 -1.13 4.99 19.12
C LEU A 90 -0.54 4.05 18.07
N CYS A 91 0.09 2.98 18.52
CA CYS A 91 0.48 1.86 17.69
C CYS A 91 -0.17 0.57 18.17
N MET A 92 -0.84 -0.12 17.24
CA MET A 92 -1.47 -1.41 17.46
C MET A 92 -0.71 -2.46 16.65
N ARG A 93 -0.05 -3.39 17.32
CA ARG A 93 0.85 -4.38 16.71
C ARG A 93 0.22 -5.77 16.72
N PRO A 94 0.17 -6.48 15.59
CA PRO A 94 -0.31 -7.85 15.58
C PRO A 94 0.60 -8.79 16.37
N PRO A 95 0.11 -9.98 16.76
CA PRO A 95 0.92 -10.99 17.44
C PRO A 95 2.24 -11.26 16.70
N GLY A 96 3.32 -11.42 17.46
CA GLY A 96 4.65 -11.69 16.91
C GLY A 96 5.41 -10.45 16.42
N GLN A 97 4.80 -9.26 16.39
CA GLN A 97 5.49 -8.02 15.98
C GLN A 97 6.06 -7.23 17.16
N GLY A 98 7.38 -7.03 17.14
CA GLY A 98 8.12 -6.29 18.17
C GLY A 98 8.12 -4.77 17.99
N THR A 99 7.91 -4.28 16.77
CA THR A 99 7.99 -2.85 16.42
C THR A 99 6.67 -2.35 15.84
N CYS A 100 6.52 -1.03 15.75
CA CYS A 100 5.38 -0.41 15.07
C CYS A 100 5.52 -0.49 13.55
N GLY A 101 5.69 -1.72 13.06
CA GLY A 101 6.21 -2.08 11.75
C GLY A 101 5.17 -2.72 10.84
N TYR A 102 5.63 -3.75 10.16
CA TYR A 102 4.82 -4.60 9.30
C TYR A 102 3.51 -5.03 10.01
N GLY A 103 2.38 -4.84 9.33
CA GLY A 103 1.05 -5.18 9.80
C GLY A 103 0.51 -4.32 10.96
N ALA A 104 1.31 -3.39 11.50
CA ALA A 104 0.86 -2.52 12.59
C ALA A 104 -0.03 -1.38 12.07
N VAL A 105 -1.02 -1.00 12.89
CA VAL A 105 -1.86 0.17 12.66
C VAL A 105 -1.39 1.30 13.55
N GLN A 106 -1.14 2.45 12.95
CA GLN A 106 -0.82 3.70 13.63
C GLN A 106 -2.04 4.62 13.66
N VAL A 107 -2.27 5.29 14.78
CA VAL A 107 -3.16 6.46 14.84
C VAL A 107 -2.31 7.64 15.26
N ILE A 108 -2.23 8.63 14.39
CA ILE A 108 -1.33 9.76 14.49
C ILE A 108 -2.19 11.03 14.59
N PRO A 109 -2.37 11.58 15.79
CA PRO A 109 -3.00 12.89 15.98
C PRO A 109 -2.06 14.01 15.52
N HIS A 110 -2.64 15.15 15.10
CA HIS A 110 -1.92 16.31 14.59
C HIS A 110 -0.86 15.94 13.53
N VAL A 111 -1.22 15.01 12.63
CA VAL A 111 -0.26 14.34 11.74
C VAL A 111 0.45 15.33 10.82
N ALA A 112 -0.28 16.25 10.18
CA ALA A 112 0.32 17.24 9.30
C ALA A 112 0.97 18.38 10.07
N GLU A 113 0.48 18.72 11.26
CA GLU A 113 1.13 19.71 12.10
C GLU A 113 2.54 19.27 12.51
N ASN A 114 2.65 18.05 13.03
CA ASN A 114 3.88 17.49 13.58
C ASN A 114 4.85 16.97 12.51
N ASP A 115 4.37 16.75 11.28
CA ASP A 115 5.23 16.30 10.19
C ASP A 115 6.00 17.47 9.55
N PRO A 116 7.34 17.36 9.37
CA PRO A 116 8.15 18.42 8.76
C PRO A 116 7.75 18.75 7.32
N ASN A 117 7.17 17.79 6.60
CA ASN A 117 6.71 17.94 5.22
C ASN A 117 5.20 18.24 5.13
N LYS A 118 4.54 18.44 6.27
CA LYS A 118 3.08 18.62 6.38
C LYS A 118 2.27 17.47 5.77
N TRP A 119 2.86 16.27 5.73
CA TRP A 119 2.17 15.07 5.27
C TRP A 119 1.03 14.70 6.24
N PRO A 120 -0.14 14.25 5.75
CA PRO A 120 -0.47 13.94 4.36
C PRO A 120 -1.28 15.04 3.64
N LYS A 121 -1.39 16.26 4.21
CA LYS A 121 -2.43 17.25 3.89
C LYS A 121 -2.55 17.63 2.42
N THR A 122 -1.43 17.73 1.71
CA THR A 122 -1.40 18.09 0.27
C THR A 122 -1.04 16.92 -0.63
N GLN A 123 -0.57 15.81 -0.06
CA GLN A 123 0.01 14.70 -0.79
C GLN A 123 -0.88 13.45 -0.81
N PHE A 124 -1.87 13.32 0.08
CA PHE A 124 -2.62 12.07 0.28
C PHE A 124 -3.25 11.49 -0.99
N ASP A 125 -3.51 12.27 -2.03
CA ASP A 125 -4.14 11.80 -3.28
C ASP A 125 -3.15 11.57 -4.44
N SER A 126 -1.87 11.87 -4.23
CA SER A 126 -0.80 11.74 -5.23
C SER A 126 -0.20 10.33 -5.28
N ALA A 127 0.59 10.04 -6.32
CA ALA A 127 1.28 8.76 -6.45
C ALA A 127 2.25 8.49 -5.28
N ASP A 128 2.93 9.53 -4.79
CA ASP A 128 3.87 9.46 -3.67
C ASP A 128 3.22 9.83 -2.32
N GLY A 129 1.89 9.91 -2.27
CA GLY A 129 1.11 10.31 -1.09
C GLY A 129 1.15 9.32 0.08
N TRP A 130 1.73 8.15 -0.13
CA TRP A 130 1.68 7.01 0.79
C TRP A 130 2.56 7.18 2.04
N ALA A 131 3.51 8.13 2.07
CA ALA A 131 4.35 8.40 3.24
C ALA A 131 4.93 9.82 3.26
N SER A 132 5.34 10.29 4.44
CA SER A 132 6.10 11.54 4.60
C SER A 132 7.49 11.46 3.95
N ASP A 133 8.18 10.34 4.13
CA ASP A 133 9.39 9.98 3.39
C ASP A 133 9.09 8.74 2.51
N PRO A 134 8.92 8.92 1.19
CA PRO A 134 8.62 7.83 0.27
C PRO A 134 9.89 7.14 -0.29
N SER A 135 11.08 7.41 0.24
CA SER A 135 12.33 6.86 -0.34
C SER A 135 12.69 5.45 0.13
N VAL A 136 12.19 5.02 1.30
CA VAL A 136 12.63 3.80 1.98
C VAL A 136 11.60 2.68 1.86
N CYS A 137 12.04 1.48 1.45
CA CYS A 137 11.23 0.28 1.37
C CYS A 137 10.86 -0.24 2.77
N ARG A 138 9.61 -0.68 2.92
CA ARG A 138 9.04 -1.18 4.20
C ARG A 138 8.40 -2.55 4.04
N SER A 139 8.81 -3.33 3.05
CA SER A 139 8.37 -4.72 2.90
C SER A 139 8.75 -5.55 4.12
N LEU A 140 8.09 -6.70 4.36
CA LEU A 140 8.43 -7.58 5.49
C LEU A 140 9.93 -7.92 5.57
N GLY A 141 10.57 -8.16 4.42
CA GLY A 141 11.99 -8.50 4.35
C GLY A 141 12.96 -7.33 4.53
N THR A 142 12.47 -6.09 4.49
CA THR A 142 13.30 -4.87 4.51
C THR A 142 12.96 -3.90 5.64
N ALA A 143 11.77 -4.03 6.25
CA ALA A 143 11.29 -3.17 7.33
C ALA A 143 12.23 -3.14 8.55
N ALA A 144 13.04 -4.19 8.75
CA ALA A 144 14.08 -4.24 9.78
C ALA A 144 15.47 -3.78 9.29
N ALA A 145 15.74 -3.84 7.98
CA ALA A 145 17.04 -3.56 7.39
C ALA A 145 17.20 -2.09 6.94
N GLY A 146 16.12 -1.38 6.60
CA GLY A 146 16.10 0.07 6.38
C GLY A 146 16.84 0.61 5.15
N ASP A 147 17.57 -0.23 4.41
CA ASP A 147 18.55 0.23 3.40
C ASP A 147 18.14 -0.01 1.94
N VAL A 148 16.89 -0.43 1.68
CA VAL A 148 16.42 -0.71 0.32
C VAL A 148 15.61 0.47 -0.23
N PRO A 149 16.03 1.10 -1.35
CA PRO A 149 15.26 2.18 -1.96
C PRO A 149 13.94 1.71 -2.58
N VAL A 150 12.95 2.60 -2.58
CA VAL A 150 11.72 2.47 -3.37
C VAL A 150 12.02 2.78 -4.84
N THR A 151 11.44 1.99 -5.75
CA THR A 151 11.55 2.18 -7.22
C THR A 151 10.28 2.74 -7.84
N GLY A 152 9.15 2.67 -7.14
CA GLY A 152 7.91 3.32 -7.56
C GLY A 152 6.74 2.99 -6.64
N ALA A 153 5.66 3.76 -6.78
CA ALA A 153 4.39 3.52 -6.11
C ALA A 153 3.23 3.73 -7.09
N GLU A 154 2.21 2.90 -6.97
CA GLU A 154 0.97 2.97 -7.72
C GLU A 154 -0.19 3.12 -6.76
N LYS A 155 -1.03 4.14 -6.97
CA LYS A 155 -2.26 4.30 -6.19
C LYS A 155 -3.27 3.24 -6.66
N LEU A 156 -3.81 2.49 -5.71
CA LEU A 156 -4.80 1.45 -5.98
C LEU A 156 -6.21 2.02 -5.94
N GLU A 157 -7.09 1.38 -6.71
CA GLU A 157 -8.53 1.63 -6.62
C GLU A 157 -9.06 1.04 -5.31
N VAL A 158 -9.88 1.82 -4.61
CA VAL A 158 -10.53 1.41 -3.36
C VAL A 158 -12.03 1.18 -3.59
N GLU A 159 -12.66 0.33 -2.76
CA GLU A 159 -14.06 -0.09 -2.96
C GLU A 159 -15.05 1.07 -3.13
N ASN A 160 -14.85 2.15 -2.38
CA ASN A 160 -15.62 3.38 -2.54
C ASN A 160 -14.96 4.25 -3.61
N ALA A 161 -15.62 4.51 -4.73
CA ALA A 161 -15.05 5.29 -5.83
C ALA A 161 -14.65 6.74 -5.45
N GLN A 162 -15.24 7.31 -4.39
CA GLN A 162 -14.83 8.62 -3.85
C GLN A 162 -13.63 8.52 -2.90
N GLY A 163 -13.22 7.29 -2.56
CA GLY A 163 -12.21 6.96 -1.57
C GLY A 163 -12.53 7.59 -0.22
N LEU A 164 -13.78 7.44 0.24
CA LEU A 164 -14.22 7.93 1.55
C LEU A 164 -14.57 6.77 2.48
N THR A 165 -14.17 6.89 3.74
CA THR A 165 -14.58 5.98 4.82
C THR A 165 -15.30 6.78 5.88
N THR A 166 -16.52 6.37 6.23
CA THR A 166 -17.30 6.94 7.33
C THR A 166 -16.88 6.28 8.65
N HIS A 167 -16.61 7.09 9.66
CA HIS A 167 -16.22 6.67 11.01
C HIS A 167 -17.44 6.57 11.96
N ALA A 168 -17.21 6.14 13.21
CA ALA A 168 -18.27 5.92 14.19
C ALA A 168 -18.93 7.22 14.67
N ASP A 169 -18.24 8.36 14.59
CA ASP A 169 -18.79 9.71 14.82
C ASP A 169 -19.48 10.32 13.57
N GLY A 170 -19.51 9.58 12.45
CA GLY A 170 -20.09 10.03 11.19
C GLY A 170 -19.19 10.94 10.34
N LEU A 171 -17.99 11.30 10.81
CA LEU A 171 -17.00 12.01 10.00
C LEU A 171 -16.45 11.10 8.91
N LYS A 172 -15.84 11.70 7.87
CA LYS A 172 -15.32 10.97 6.71
C LYS A 172 -13.85 11.27 6.48
N SER A 173 -13.01 10.24 6.56
CA SER A 173 -11.62 10.29 6.07
C SER A 173 -11.54 10.01 4.57
N HIS A 174 -10.50 10.53 3.94
CA HIS A 174 -10.01 10.02 2.67
C HIS A 174 -9.28 8.70 2.89
N HIS A 175 -9.82 7.63 2.32
CA HIS A 175 -9.18 6.32 2.25
C HIS A 175 -8.40 6.21 0.94
N ARG A 176 -7.12 5.87 1.06
CA ARG A 176 -6.20 5.67 -0.07
C ARG A 176 -5.32 4.47 0.17
N GLU A 177 -5.10 3.73 -0.90
CA GLU A 177 -4.24 2.56 -0.92
C GLU A 177 -3.17 2.72 -1.99
N TRP A 178 -1.98 2.19 -1.73
CA TRP A 178 -0.89 2.16 -2.70
C TRP A 178 -0.22 0.81 -2.69
N LYS A 179 0.25 0.38 -3.86
CA LYS A 179 1.25 -0.68 -4.00
C LYS A 179 2.60 -0.05 -4.26
N VAL A 180 3.55 -0.30 -3.38
CA VAL A 180 4.92 0.22 -3.46
C VAL A 180 5.86 -0.89 -3.93
N SER A 181 6.75 -0.57 -4.85
CA SER A 181 7.77 -1.46 -5.40
C SER A 181 9.15 -1.05 -4.91
N CYS A 182 9.98 -2.02 -4.57
CA CYS A 182 11.32 -1.82 -4.03
C CYS A 182 12.41 -2.28 -5.00
N GLN A 183 13.62 -1.76 -4.81
CA GLN A 183 14.76 -2.10 -5.67
C GLN A 183 15.14 -3.58 -5.64
N ASN A 184 14.91 -4.26 -4.51
CA ASN A 184 15.17 -5.68 -4.36
C ASN A 184 14.08 -6.59 -4.99
N GLY A 185 13.06 -6.01 -5.63
CA GLY A 185 11.94 -6.74 -6.25
C GLY A 185 10.76 -6.99 -5.32
N ASP A 186 10.85 -6.63 -4.04
CA ASP A 186 9.72 -6.72 -3.12
C ASP A 186 8.63 -5.71 -3.48
N THR A 187 7.40 -6.04 -3.07
CA THR A 187 6.29 -5.09 -3.05
C THR A 187 5.59 -5.14 -1.70
N PHE A 188 5.00 -4.02 -1.31
CA PHE A 188 4.14 -3.93 -0.14
C PHE A 188 2.99 -2.97 -0.39
N GLU A 189 1.90 -3.16 0.34
CA GLU A 189 0.73 -2.29 0.27
C GLU A 189 0.72 -1.33 1.46
N VAL A 190 0.22 -0.11 1.23
CA VAL A 190 0.08 0.95 2.21
C VAL A 190 -1.37 1.38 2.23
N ARG A 191 -1.95 1.58 3.42
CA ARG A 191 -3.29 2.17 3.57
C ARG A 191 -3.27 3.39 4.47
N LEU A 192 -4.00 4.41 4.05
CA LEU A 192 -4.16 5.66 4.78
C LEU A 192 -5.64 6.03 4.85
N TRP A 193 -6.12 6.27 6.06
CA TRP A 193 -7.37 6.97 6.33
C TRP A 193 -7.03 8.31 6.97
N PHE A 194 -7.03 9.36 6.16
CA PHE A 194 -6.72 10.72 6.62
C PHE A 194 -8.00 11.53 6.79
N LEU A 195 -8.19 12.10 7.99
CA LEU A 195 -9.31 12.98 8.33
C LEU A 195 -8.81 14.44 8.36
N PRO A 196 -8.93 15.21 7.26
CA PRO A 196 -8.25 16.50 7.14
C PRO A 196 -8.77 17.57 8.11
N GLN A 197 -10.07 17.50 8.45
CA GLN A 197 -10.71 18.47 9.33
C GLN A 197 -10.24 18.36 10.79
N SER A 198 -9.70 17.21 11.18
CA SER A 198 -9.19 16.98 12.53
C SER A 198 -7.68 16.69 12.55
N ASP A 199 -7.01 16.73 11.39
CA ASP A 199 -5.59 16.39 11.25
C ASP A 199 -5.20 15.04 11.89
N ILE A 200 -5.98 13.99 11.61
CA ILE A 200 -5.74 12.63 12.14
C ILE A 200 -5.48 11.67 10.98
N ALA A 201 -4.46 10.83 11.11
CA ALA A 201 -4.25 9.68 10.23
C ALA A 201 -4.42 8.36 10.99
N VAL A 202 -5.22 7.45 10.44
CA VAL A 202 -5.08 6.01 10.70
C VAL A 202 -4.24 5.45 9.55
N TYR A 203 -3.11 4.83 9.87
CA TYR A 203 -2.08 4.53 8.88
C TYR A 203 -1.52 3.12 9.05
N VAL A 204 -1.49 2.36 7.97
CA VAL A 204 -0.85 1.05 7.87
C VAL A 204 0.23 1.16 6.81
N TRP A 205 1.47 1.39 7.26
CA TRP A 205 2.59 1.69 6.37
C TRP A 205 3.18 0.48 5.65
N SER A 206 2.75 -0.72 6.00
CA SER A 206 3.10 -1.98 5.35
C SER A 206 2.06 -3.02 5.75
N VAL A 207 1.13 -3.30 4.84
CA VAL A 207 -0.01 -4.18 5.03
C VAL A 207 0.44 -5.63 5.10
N ASP A 208 -0.03 -6.31 6.15
CA ASP A 208 -0.14 -7.75 6.14
C ASP A 208 -1.52 -8.15 5.59
N ALA A 209 -1.53 -8.85 4.45
CA ALA A 209 -2.75 -9.22 3.72
C ALA A 209 -3.70 -10.07 4.57
N GLN A 210 -3.19 -10.82 5.55
CA GLN A 210 -4.03 -11.64 6.44
C GLN A 210 -5.01 -10.80 7.28
N TYR A 211 -4.70 -9.52 7.50
CA TYR A 211 -5.52 -8.58 8.27
C TYR A 211 -6.23 -7.54 7.39
N SER A 212 -6.22 -7.69 6.06
CA SER A 212 -6.76 -6.68 5.12
C SER A 212 -8.16 -6.18 5.52
N ALA A 213 -9.12 -7.09 5.69
CA ALA A 213 -10.49 -6.73 6.10
C ALA A 213 -10.62 -6.22 7.54
N LEU A 214 -9.61 -6.44 8.39
CA LEU A 214 -9.58 -5.95 9.77
C LEU A 214 -9.17 -4.48 9.83
N TYR A 215 -8.26 -4.03 8.97
CA TYR A 215 -7.84 -2.62 8.93
C TYR A 215 -9.01 -1.68 8.66
N ASP A 216 -9.88 -2.02 7.70
CA ASP A 216 -11.09 -1.24 7.41
C ASP A 216 -12.03 -1.14 8.62
N LYS A 217 -12.15 -2.22 9.40
CA LYS A 217 -12.99 -2.24 10.62
C LYS A 217 -12.40 -1.35 11.70
N ILE A 218 -11.07 -1.40 11.89
CA ILE A 218 -10.35 -0.55 12.82
C ILE A 218 -10.56 0.93 12.43
N ALA A 219 -10.33 1.30 11.19
CA ALA A 219 -10.51 2.68 10.72
C ALA A 219 -11.96 3.17 10.84
N LYS A 220 -12.96 2.33 10.51
CA LYS A 220 -14.39 2.66 10.66
C LYS A 220 -14.81 2.86 12.13
N SER A 221 -14.10 2.24 13.07
CA SER A 221 -14.42 2.35 14.51
C SER A 221 -13.93 3.65 15.17
N MET A 222 -13.18 4.48 14.46
CA MET A 222 -12.67 5.74 14.99
C MET A 222 -13.82 6.68 15.41
N ASN A 223 -13.64 7.36 16.54
CA ASN A 223 -14.51 8.43 17.03
C ASN A 223 -13.63 9.54 17.61
N THR A 224 -13.88 10.77 17.19
CA THR A 224 -13.09 11.96 17.50
C THR A 224 -13.84 12.99 18.33
N ASP A 225 -14.96 12.62 18.96
CA ASP A 225 -15.80 13.57 19.72
C ASP A 225 -15.05 14.19 20.92
N GLY A 226 -14.09 13.46 21.49
CA GLY A 226 -13.26 13.91 22.60
C GLY A 226 -11.91 14.50 22.19
N TYR A 227 -11.64 14.62 20.89
CA TYR A 227 -10.37 15.12 20.37
C TYR A 227 -10.37 16.64 20.31
N GLU A 228 -9.34 17.27 20.89
CA GLU A 228 -9.11 18.70 20.78
C GLU A 228 -8.47 19.01 19.41
N ARG A 229 -9.16 19.84 18.63
CA ARG A 229 -8.70 20.30 17.33
C ARG A 229 -8.02 21.66 17.54
N ASP A 230 -6.83 21.85 16.98
CA ASP A 230 -6.16 23.15 16.95
C ASP A 230 -6.81 24.14 15.96
#